data_AF-A0A7X6ZCW9-F1
#
_entry.id   AF-A0A7X6ZCW9-F1
#
_cell.length_a   1.000
_cell.length_b   1.000
_cell.length_c   1.000
_cell.angle_alpha   90.00
_cell.angle_beta   90.00
_cell.angle_gamma   90.00
#
_symmetry.space_group_name_H-M   'P 1'
#
loop_
_entity.id
_entity.type
_entity.pdbx_description
1 polymer ?
#
loop_
_entity_poly.entity_id
_entity_poly.type
_entity_poly.pdbx_seq_one_letter_code
_entity_poly.pdbx_strand_id
1 'polypeptide(L)'
;MEENIFNIPSSIMDSGKWKELELKENQIGSDNLLEEIINKKLWSNAEIIWVIRRLVYFYGKKDNLLKKAPPERLLANMNDVLRAFFLLYDTIDPELDDNVRSYICTKLTDATWGASNRTRIYLEKMETDF
;
A
#
# COMPACT_ATOMS: atom_id res chain seq x y z
N MET A 1 17.29 20.80 -16.02
CA MET A 1 16.14 20.33 -16.80
C MET A 1 16.71 19.60 -17.98
N GLU A 2 16.92 18.30 -17.84
CA GLU A 2 17.28 17.44 -18.96
C GLU A 2 15.99 16.90 -19.55
N GLU A 3 15.78 17.21 -20.82
CA GLU A 3 14.67 16.73 -21.62
C GLU A 3 14.78 15.22 -21.82
N ASN A 4 13.69 14.50 -21.54
CA ASN A 4 13.53 13.07 -21.76
C ASN A 4 13.72 12.73 -23.25
N ILE A 5 14.92 12.29 -23.62
CA ILE A 5 15.27 11.88 -25.00
C ILE A 5 14.58 10.57 -25.41
N PHE A 6 14.00 9.82 -24.48
CA PHE A 6 13.09 8.70 -24.76
C PHE A 6 11.85 8.83 -23.88
N ASN A 7 10.67 8.74 -24.48
CA ASN A 7 9.34 8.88 -23.86
C ASN A 7 8.96 7.71 -22.92
N ILE A 8 9.96 7.10 -22.27
CA ILE A 8 9.83 5.97 -21.36
C ILE A 8 9.76 6.53 -19.94
N PRO A 9 8.71 6.24 -19.15
CA PRO A 9 8.65 6.69 -17.76
C PRO A 9 9.86 6.17 -16.99
N SER A 10 10.59 7.08 -16.34
CA SER A 10 11.76 6.75 -15.52
C SER A 10 11.41 6.05 -14.20
N SER A 11 10.14 6.10 -13.78
CA SER A 11 9.65 5.55 -12.52
C SER A 11 8.17 5.18 -12.62
N ILE A 12 7.73 4.24 -11.78
CA ILE A 12 6.30 3.89 -11.59
C ILE A 12 5.47 5.15 -11.26
N MET A 13 6.04 6.08 -10.49
CA MET A 13 5.37 7.32 -10.09
C MET A 13 5.20 8.32 -11.24
N ASP A 14 5.98 8.17 -12.31
CA ASP A 14 5.86 9.02 -13.51
C ASP A 14 4.84 8.45 -14.52
N SER A 15 4.35 7.22 -14.27
CA SER A 15 3.46 6.52 -15.19
C SER A 15 2.05 7.14 -15.27
N GLY A 16 1.36 6.94 -16.40
CA GLY A 16 -0.03 7.36 -16.56
C GLY A 16 -0.97 6.74 -15.52
N LYS A 17 -0.74 5.47 -15.17
CA LYS A 17 -1.50 4.75 -14.13
C LYS A 17 -1.35 5.40 -12.76
N TRP A 18 -0.18 5.92 -12.42
CA TRP A 18 0.01 6.66 -11.18
C TRP A 18 -0.82 7.93 -11.14
N LYS A 19 -0.80 8.72 -12.22
CA LYS A 19 -1.61 9.95 -12.33
C LYS A 19 -3.11 9.64 -12.23
N GLU A 20 -3.56 8.55 -12.83
CA GLU A 20 -4.95 8.09 -12.70
C GLU A 20 -5.31 7.76 -11.25
N LEU A 21 -4.41 7.10 -10.51
CA LEU A 21 -4.61 6.84 -9.08
C LEU A 21 -4.66 8.12 -8.25
N GLU A 22 -3.79 9.09 -8.52
CA GLU A 22 -3.80 10.38 -7.81
C GLU A 22 -5.10 11.16 -8.06
N LEU A 23 -5.55 11.21 -9.31
CA LEU A 23 -6.83 11.83 -9.67
C LEU A 23 -7.98 11.13 -8.95
N LYS A 24 -7.97 9.80 -8.92
CA LYS A 24 -8.99 9.01 -8.25
C LYS A 24 -8.97 9.21 -6.74
N GLU A 25 -7.79 9.20 -6.12
CA GLU A 25 -7.59 9.48 -4.70
C GLU A 25 -8.20 10.83 -4.31
N ASN A 26 -7.98 11.87 -5.13
CA ASN A 26 -8.55 13.20 -4.90
C ASN A 26 -10.08 13.24 -5.00
N GLN A 27 -10.70 12.34 -5.77
CA GLN A 27 -12.14 12.28 -5.96
C GLN A 27 -12.86 11.49 -4.85
N ILE A 28 -12.32 10.32 -4.47
CA ILE A 28 -13.01 9.39 -3.55
C ILE A 28 -12.37 9.34 -2.15
N GLY A 29 -11.18 9.92 -1.98
CA GLY A 29 -10.38 9.84 -0.76
C GLY A 29 -9.54 8.57 -0.65
N SER A 30 -8.43 8.65 0.09
CA SER A 30 -7.45 7.56 0.20
C SER A 30 -8.05 6.27 0.80
N ASP A 31 -8.97 6.37 1.75
CA ASP A 31 -9.52 5.19 2.41
C ASP A 31 -10.42 4.39 1.46
N ASN A 32 -11.24 5.07 0.66
CA ASN A 32 -12.08 4.41 -0.35
C ASN A 32 -11.24 3.85 -1.50
N LEU A 33 -10.16 4.54 -1.90
CA LEU A 33 -9.25 4.01 -2.91
C LEU A 33 -8.52 2.75 -2.41
N LEU A 34 -8.09 2.73 -1.15
CA LEU A 34 -7.49 1.55 -0.54
C LEU A 34 -8.45 0.37 -0.56
N GLU A 35 -9.70 0.56 -0.14
CA GLU A 35 -10.74 -0.48 -0.18
C GLU A 35 -10.99 -0.98 -1.61
N GLU A 36 -11.00 -0.10 -2.62
CA GLU A 36 -11.15 -0.54 -4.00
C GLU A 36 -9.99 -1.42 -4.46
N ILE A 37 -8.74 -1.02 -4.16
CA ILE A 37 -7.54 -1.75 -4.57
C ILE A 37 -7.50 -3.13 -3.92
N ILE A 38 -7.70 -3.23 -2.60
CA ILE A 38 -7.59 -4.51 -1.88
C ILE A 38 -8.65 -5.54 -2.29
N ASN A 39 -9.75 -5.10 -2.89
CA ASN A 39 -10.80 -5.97 -3.41
C ASN A 39 -10.49 -6.52 -4.82
N LYS A 40 -9.41 -6.06 -5.47
CA LYS A 40 -8.95 -6.59 -6.76
C LYS A 40 -8.14 -7.86 -6.55
N LYS A 41 -8.25 -8.81 -7.50
CA LYS A 41 -7.46 -10.05 -7.50
C LYS A 41 -5.95 -9.80 -7.71
N LEU A 42 -5.62 -8.86 -8.58
CA LEU A 42 -4.24 -8.50 -8.94
C LEU A 42 -4.13 -6.99 -9.08
N TRP A 43 -2.98 -6.45 -8.67
CA TRP A 43 -2.71 -5.01 -8.67
C TRP A 43 -1.61 -4.67 -9.68
N SER A 44 -1.76 -3.53 -10.33
CA SER A 44 -0.68 -2.92 -11.11
C SER A 44 0.46 -2.44 -10.22
N ASN A 45 1.66 -2.28 -10.79
CA ASN A 45 2.81 -1.76 -10.06
C ASN A 45 2.53 -0.38 -9.43
N ALA A 46 1.76 0.48 -10.11
CA ALA A 46 1.30 1.76 -9.58
C ALA A 46 0.43 1.59 -8.33
N GLU A 47 -0.52 0.66 -8.35
CA GLU A 47 -1.38 0.36 -7.19
C GLU A 47 -0.56 -0.23 -6.03
N ILE A 48 0.39 -1.11 -6.32
CA ILE A 48 1.27 -1.70 -5.31
C ILE A 48 2.09 -0.61 -4.62
N ILE A 49 2.78 0.25 -5.38
CA ILE A 49 3.55 1.37 -4.82
C ILE A 49 2.65 2.33 -4.06
N TRP A 50 1.43 2.59 -4.56
CA TRP A 50 0.48 3.47 -3.90
C TRP A 50 0.06 2.89 -2.54
N VAL A 51 -0.23 1.58 -2.46
CA VAL A 51 -0.57 0.90 -1.20
C VAL A 51 0.62 0.90 -0.24
N ILE A 52 1.83 0.62 -0.72
CA ILE A 52 3.05 0.71 0.11
C ILE A 52 3.18 2.13 0.70
N ARG A 53 3.07 3.18 -0.13
CA ARG A 53 3.11 4.58 0.31
C ARG A 53 2.04 4.85 1.39
N ARG A 54 0.82 4.36 1.18
CA ARG A 54 -0.29 4.52 2.13
C ARG A 54 -0.03 3.84 3.46
N LEU A 55 0.47 2.60 3.45
CA LEU A 55 0.76 1.84 4.66
C LEU A 55 1.96 2.42 5.42
N VAL A 56 3.02 2.86 4.73
CA VAL A 56 4.15 3.56 5.37
C VAL A 56 3.69 4.83 6.07
N TYR A 57 2.87 5.66 5.41
CA TYR A 57 2.28 6.85 6.03
C TYR A 57 1.44 6.48 7.25
N PHE A 58 0.58 5.47 7.10
CA PHE A 58 -0.35 5.06 8.15
C PHE A 58 0.37 4.53 9.40
N TYR A 59 1.30 3.57 9.24
CA TYR A 59 2.06 3.00 10.36
C TYR A 59 3.11 3.96 10.93
N GLY A 60 3.54 4.95 10.15
CA GLY A 60 4.39 6.05 10.64
C GLY A 60 3.64 7.08 11.49
N LYS A 61 2.29 7.11 11.43
CA LYS A 61 1.48 8.05 12.20
C LYS A 61 1.39 7.62 13.67
N LYS A 62 1.48 8.59 14.59
CA LYS A 62 1.12 8.39 16.01
C LYS A 62 -0.40 8.29 16.17
N ASP A 63 -0.99 7.18 15.73
CA ASP A 63 -2.42 6.90 15.87
C ASP A 63 -2.71 6.18 17.19
N ASN A 64 -3.60 6.75 18.02
CA ASN A 64 -3.99 6.14 19.29
C ASN A 64 -4.75 4.81 19.09
N LEU A 65 -5.45 4.64 17.98
CA LEU A 65 -6.13 3.36 17.69
C LEU A 65 -5.12 2.25 17.39
N LEU A 66 -4.00 2.56 16.72
CA LEU A 66 -2.96 1.57 16.46
C LEU A 66 -2.26 1.10 17.73
N LYS A 67 -2.22 1.90 18.79
CA LYS A 67 -1.64 1.50 20.08
C LYS A 67 -2.41 0.35 20.75
N LYS A 68 -3.66 0.11 20.34
CA LYS A 68 -4.46 -1.03 20.80
C LYS A 68 -4.08 -2.33 20.11
N ALA A 69 -3.39 -2.27 18.97
CA ALA A 69 -2.98 -3.46 18.23
C ALA A 69 -1.83 -4.18 18.98
N PRO A 70 -1.82 -5.53 19.00
CA PRO A 70 -0.68 -6.28 19.50
C PRO A 70 0.63 -5.88 18.76
N PRO A 71 1.73 -5.61 19.48
CA PRO A 71 2.99 -5.22 18.86
C PRO A 71 3.50 -6.21 17.79
N GLU A 72 3.28 -7.51 17.99
CA GLU A 72 3.66 -8.56 17.05
C GLU A 72 2.90 -8.44 15.73
N ARG A 73 1.62 -8.02 15.78
CA ARG A 73 0.80 -7.79 14.59
C ARG A 73 1.33 -6.58 13.81
N LEU A 74 1.68 -5.50 14.50
CA LEU A 74 2.26 -4.31 13.87
C LEU A 74 3.61 -4.63 13.22
N LEU A 75 4.46 -5.40 13.90
CA LEU A 75 5.75 -5.85 13.37
C LEU A 75 5.57 -6.73 12.12
N ALA A 76 4.61 -7.67 12.15
CA ALA A 76 4.29 -8.51 11.00
C ALA A 76 3.83 -7.68 9.80
N ASN A 77 2.90 -6.73 10.00
CA ASN A 77 2.43 -5.84 8.95
C ASN A 77 3.58 -5.03 8.32
N MET A 78 4.46 -4.46 9.15
CA MET A 78 5.62 -3.71 8.66
C MET A 78 6.62 -4.58 7.91
N ASN A 79 6.85 -5.83 8.36
CA ASN A 79 7.70 -6.77 7.65
C ASN A 79 7.13 -7.11 6.27
N ASP A 80 5.81 -7.29 6.15
CA ASP A 80 5.15 -7.55 4.88
C ASP A 80 5.23 -6.34 3.92
N VAL A 81 5.11 -5.10 4.45
CA VAL A 81 5.34 -3.87 3.66
C VAL A 81 6.78 -3.79 3.16
N LEU A 82 7.76 -4.00 4.04
CA LEU A 82 9.19 -3.95 3.68
C LEU A 82 9.54 -5.03 2.66
N ARG A 83 8.98 -6.23 2.80
CA ARG A 83 9.19 -7.33 1.85
C ARG A 83 8.65 -6.99 0.46
N ALA A 84 7.42 -6.47 0.39
CA ALA A 84 6.84 -6.03 -0.88
C ALA A 84 7.66 -4.89 -1.52
N PHE A 85 8.12 -3.94 -0.70
CA PHE A 85 8.99 -2.86 -1.16
C PHE A 85 10.32 -3.38 -1.71
N PHE A 86 10.97 -4.31 -1.01
CA PHE A 86 12.26 -4.88 -1.45
C PHE A 86 12.15 -5.61 -2.79
N LEU A 87 11.03 -6.27 -3.07
CA LEU A 87 10.78 -6.91 -4.37
C LEU A 87 10.63 -5.91 -5.54
N LEU A 88 10.39 -4.63 -5.23
CA LEU A 88 10.21 -3.56 -6.21
C LEU A 88 11.36 -2.54 -6.23
N TYR A 89 12.21 -2.54 -5.20
CA TYR A 89 13.17 -1.47 -4.93
C TYR A 89 14.29 -1.35 -5.97
N ASP A 90 14.69 -2.46 -6.60
CA ASP A 90 15.90 -2.52 -7.44
C ASP A 90 15.64 -2.33 -8.95
N THR A 91 14.43 -1.95 -9.35
CA THR A 91 14.07 -1.93 -10.78
C THR A 91 13.22 -0.72 -11.15
N ILE A 92 13.58 -0.09 -12.27
CA ILE A 92 12.74 0.88 -12.96
C ILE A 92 11.53 0.09 -13.50
N ASP A 93 10.40 0.18 -12.80
CA ASP A 93 9.12 -0.47 -13.12
C ASP A 93 9.27 -1.95 -13.56
N PRO A 94 9.59 -2.88 -12.64
CA PRO A 94 9.85 -4.27 -13.01
C PRO A 94 8.64 -4.91 -13.66
N GLU A 95 8.89 -5.68 -14.72
CA GLU A 95 7.89 -6.61 -15.22
C GLU A 95 7.70 -7.74 -14.20
N LEU A 96 6.65 -7.63 -13.38
CA LEU A 96 6.27 -8.65 -12.42
C LEU A 96 5.34 -9.68 -13.08
N ASP A 97 5.70 -10.95 -12.96
CA ASP A 97 4.79 -12.05 -13.28
C ASP A 97 3.60 -12.10 -12.31
N ASP A 98 2.55 -12.83 -12.71
CA ASP A 98 1.32 -12.91 -11.93
C ASP A 98 1.48 -13.63 -10.59
N ASN A 99 2.48 -14.51 -10.43
CA ASN A 99 2.72 -15.21 -9.17
C ASN A 99 3.36 -14.27 -8.14
N VAL A 100 4.37 -13.50 -8.56
CA VAL A 100 5.01 -12.47 -7.73
C VAL A 100 4.01 -11.39 -7.38
N ARG A 101 3.21 -10.93 -8.36
CA ARG A 101 2.14 -9.96 -8.14
C ARG A 101 1.11 -10.48 -7.14
N SER A 102 0.63 -11.70 -7.32
CA SER A 102 -0.34 -12.34 -6.40
C SER A 102 0.22 -12.43 -4.97
N TYR A 103 1.50 -12.81 -4.84
CA TYR A 103 2.18 -12.85 -3.55
C TYR A 103 2.22 -11.47 -2.89
N ILE A 104 2.65 -10.43 -3.62
CA ILE A 104 2.70 -9.05 -3.12
C ILE A 104 1.31 -8.56 -2.71
N CYS A 105 0.29 -8.76 -3.55
CA CYS A 105 -1.08 -8.36 -3.28
C CYS A 105 -1.59 -9.02 -1.98
N THR A 106 -1.32 -10.32 -1.80
CA THR A 106 -1.69 -11.05 -0.59
C THR A 106 -1.03 -10.44 0.65
N LYS A 107 0.30 -10.24 0.60
CA LYS A 107 1.05 -9.67 1.73
C LYS A 107 0.62 -8.27 2.09
N LEU A 108 0.42 -7.41 1.10
CA LEU A 108 -0.03 -6.05 1.34
C LEU A 108 -1.49 -6.00 1.80
N THR A 109 -2.35 -6.91 1.34
CA THR A 109 -3.73 -7.03 1.82
C THR A 109 -3.74 -7.37 3.31
N ASP A 110 -2.97 -8.35 3.74
CA ASP A 110 -2.83 -8.72 5.15
C ASP A 110 -2.26 -7.55 5.98
N ALA A 111 -1.27 -6.85 5.44
CA ALA A 111 -0.65 -5.68 6.04
C ALA A 111 -1.57 -4.44 6.09
N THR A 112 -2.77 -4.47 5.49
CA THR A 112 -3.77 -3.40 5.68
C THR A 112 -4.50 -3.48 7.03
N TRP A 113 -4.25 -4.52 7.83
CA TRP A 113 -4.90 -4.68 9.13
C TRP A 113 -4.54 -3.54 10.09
N GLY A 114 -5.55 -2.81 10.55
CA GLY A 114 -5.43 -1.58 11.33
C GLY A 114 -5.53 -0.30 10.48
N ALA A 115 -5.25 -0.40 9.17
CA ALA A 115 -5.35 0.71 8.22
C ALA A 115 -6.71 0.76 7.49
N SER A 116 -7.24 -0.42 7.10
CA SER A 116 -8.52 -0.52 6.40
C SER A 116 -9.71 -0.19 7.31
N ASN A 117 -10.78 0.37 6.74
CA ASN A 117 -11.96 0.77 7.51
C ASN A 117 -12.54 -0.41 8.29
N ARG A 118 -12.60 -1.58 7.64
CA ARG A 118 -13.06 -2.82 8.27
C ARG A 118 -12.28 -3.14 9.54
N THR A 119 -10.95 -3.08 9.49
CA THR A 119 -10.08 -3.48 10.61
C THR A 119 -9.98 -2.42 11.70
N ARG A 120 -10.14 -1.14 11.36
CA ARG A 120 -10.26 -0.05 12.32
C ARG A 120 -11.49 -0.17 13.21
N ILE A 121 -12.63 -0.56 12.66
CA ILE A 121 -13.84 -0.84 13.44
C ILE A 121 -13.58 -1.93 14.50
N TYR A 122 -12.75 -2.93 14.20
CA TYR A 122 -12.37 -3.92 15.20
C TYR A 122 -11.50 -3.31 16.30
N LEU A 123 -10.49 -2.50 15.95
CA LEU A 123 -9.63 -1.81 16.93
C LEU A 123 -10.42 -0.87 17.84
N GLU A 124 -11.42 -0.18 17.31
CA GLU A 124 -12.31 0.68 18.09
C GLU A 124 -13.04 -0.10 19.18
N LYS A 125 -13.50 -1.31 18.84
CA LYS A 125 -14.22 -2.23 19.74
C LYS A 125 -13.31 -3.01 20.69
N MET A 126 -11.99 -3.00 20.51
CA MET A 126 -11.08 -3.63 21.46
C MET A 126 -11.09 -2.81 22.76
N GLU A 127 -11.57 -3.45 23.83
CA GLU A 127 -11.34 -2.99 25.20
C GLU A 127 -9.84 -2.99 25.47
N THR A 128 -9.38 -1.93 26.12
CA THR A 128 -7.94 -1.73 26.33
C THR A 128 -7.61 -2.26 27.71
N ASP A 129 -7.34 -3.56 27.81
CA ASP A 129 -6.80 -4.14 29.04
C ASP A 129 -5.32 -3.76 29.14
N PHE A 130 -5.03 -2.65 29.82
CA PHE A 130 -3.70 -2.28 30.30
C PHE A 130 -3.71 -2.16 31.82
#